data_AF-Q5R892-F1
#
_entry.id   AF-Q5R892-F1
#
_cell.length_a   1.000
_cell.length_b   1.000
_cell.length_c   1.000
_cell.angle_alpha   90.00
_cell.angle_beta   90.00
_cell.angle_gamma   90.00
#
_symmetry.space_group_name_H-M   'P 1'
#
loop_
_entity.id
_entity.type
_entity.pdbx_description
1 polymer ?
#
loop_
_entity_poly.entity_id
_entity_poly.type
_entity_poly.pdbx_seq_one_letter_code
_entity_poly.pdbx_strand_id
1 'polypeptide(L)' 'MVIRVFIASSSGFVAIKKKQQDVVRFLEANKIEFEEVDITMSEEQRQWMY' A
#
# COMPACT_ATOMS: atom_id res chain seq x y z
N MET A 1 -9.24 8.91 -12.23
CA MET A 1 -7.92 8.97 -11.57
C MET A 1 -7.91 7.84 -10.56
N VAL A 2 -7.01 6.87 -10.69
CA VAL A 2 -6.99 5.69 -9.81
C VAL A 2 -5.94 5.92 -8.72
N ILE A 3 -6.36 5.88 -7.45
CA ILE A 3 -5.42 5.95 -6.33
C ILE A 3 -4.74 4.59 -6.22
N ARG A 4 -3.41 4.57 -6.21
CA ARG A 4 -2.61 3.35 -5.99
C ARG A 4 -2.00 3.39 -4.60
N VAL A 5 -2.24 2.35 -3.82
CA VAL A 5 -1.67 2.17 -2.48
C VAL A 5 -0.56 1.15 -2.58
N PHE A 6 0.68 1.63 -2.50
CA PHE A 6 1.84 0.74 -2.50
C PHE A 6 2.04 0.16 -1.10
N ILE A 7 1.90 -1.16 -0.99
CA ILE A 7 2.04 -1.88 0.27
C ILE A 7 3.23 -2.83 0.21
N ALA A 8 3.72 -3.21 1.39
CA ALA A 8 4.82 -4.14 1.55
C ALA A 8 4.33 -5.31 2.42
N SER A 9 3.65 -6.28 1.81
CA SER A 9 2.92 -7.33 2.54
C SER A 9 3.84 -8.16 3.46
N SER A 10 5.04 -8.47 2.97
CA SER A 10 6.09 -9.22 3.69
C SER A 10 7.00 -8.36 4.57
N SER A 11 6.65 -7.09 4.83
CA SER A 11 7.44 -6.24 5.73
C SER A 11 7.64 -6.87 7.12
N GLY A 12 8.89 -6.94 7.58
CA GLY A 12 9.24 -7.39 8.93
C GLY A 12 8.91 -6.36 10.02
N PHE A 13 8.56 -5.13 9.64
CA PHE A 13 8.33 -4.03 10.57
C PHE A 13 6.84 -3.88 10.88
N VAL A 14 6.46 -4.13 12.14
CA VAL A 14 5.07 -3.99 12.63
C VAL A 14 4.52 -2.58 12.41
N ALA A 15 5.35 -1.55 12.58
CA ALA A 15 4.95 -0.16 12.38
C ALA A 15 4.53 0.13 10.92
N ILE A 16 5.20 -0.50 9.96
CA ILE A 16 4.89 -0.34 8.53
C ILE A 16 3.56 -1.02 8.21
N LYS A 17 3.36 -2.25 8.67
CA LYS A 17 2.10 -2.99 8.49
C LYS A 17 0.90 -2.24 9.07
N LYS A 18 1.04 -1.66 10.26
CA LYS A 18 -0.03 -0.84 10.87
C LYS A 18 -0.37 0.39 10.03
N LYS A 19 0.64 1.17 9.62
CA LYS A 19 0.41 2.35 8.78
C LYS A 19 -0.25 2.01 7.44
N GLN A 20 0.16 0.92 6.80
CA GLN A 20 -0.46 0.46 5.55
C GLN A 20 -1.93 0.08 5.76
N GLN A 21 -2.23 -0.63 6.83
CA GLN A 21 -3.59 -1.00 7.19
C GLN A 21 -4.46 0.23 7.54
N ASP A 22 -3.89 1.23 8.24
CA ASP A 22 -4.60 2.47 8.58
C ASP A 22 -4.98 3.26 7.32
N VAL A 23 -4.09 3.32 6.33
CA VAL A 23 -4.36 3.97 5.03
C VAL A 23 -5.46 3.24 4.26
N VAL A 24 -5.37 1.91 4.13
CA VAL A 24 -6.39 1.10 3.45
C VAL A 24 -7.76 1.29 4.09
N ARG A 25 -7.85 1.13 5.42
CA ARG A 25 -9.10 1.32 6.16
C ARG A 25 -9.68 2.72 6.01
N PHE A 26 -8.83 3.73 5.95
CA PHE A 26 -9.26 5.10 5.71
C PHE A 26 -9.90 5.26 4.33
N LEU A 27 -9.30 4.70 3.28
CA LEU A 27 -9.83 4.79 1.91
C LEU A 27 -11.15 4.01 1.78
N GLU A 28 -11.22 2.81 2.35
CA GLU A 28 -12.44 1.99 2.41
C GLU A 28 -13.58 2.72 3.15
N ALA A 29 -13.29 3.30 4.32
CA ALA A 29 -14.29 4.03 5.11
C ALA A 29 -14.89 5.23 4.37
N ASN A 30 -14.09 5.87 3.49
CA ASN A 30 -14.52 6.99 2.66
C ASN A 30 -15.09 6.56 1.31
N LYS A 31 -15.20 5.26 1.02
CA LYS A 31 -15.65 4.70 -0.28
C LYS A 31 -14.84 5.24 -1.46
N ILE A 32 -13.54 5.46 -1.24
CA ILE A 32 -12.62 5.89 -2.28
C ILE A 32 -12.13 4.63 -3.00
N GLU A 33 -12.25 4.56 -4.32
CA GLU A 33 -11.71 3.44 -5.09
C GLU A 33 -10.18 3.52 -5.16
N PHE A 34 -9.51 2.41 -4.84
CA PHE A 34 -8.05 2.29 -4.89
C PHE A 34 -7.61 0.90 -5.34
N GLU A 35 -6.36 0.82 -5.78
CA GLU A 35 -5.67 -0.42 -6.15
C GLU A 35 -4.51 -0.65 -5.17
N GLU A 36 -4.47 -1.82 -4.52
CA GLU A 36 -3.31 -2.23 -3.71
C GLU A 36 -2.23 -2.83 -4.61
N VAL A 37 -1.02 -2.26 -4.54
CA VAL A 37 0.14 -2.72 -5.31
C VAL A 37 1.20 -3.19 -4.33
N ASP A 38 1.43 -4.51 -4.29
CA ASP A 38 2.43 -5.10 -3.40
C ASP A 38 3.84 -5.01 -4.01
N ILE A 39 4.71 -4.22 -3.39
CA ILE A 39 6.07 -3.96 -3.89
C ILE A 39 7.09 -5.01 -3.43
N THR A 40 6.71 -6.00 -2.64
CA THR A 40 7.67 -6.95 -2.05
C THR A 40 8.24 -7.95 -3.04
N MET A 41 7.54 -8.14 -4.17
CA MET A 41 7.88 -9.15 -5.18
C MET A 41 8.32 -8.55 -6.51
N SER A 42 8.43 -7.21 -6.63
CA SER A 42 8.84 -6.54 -7.87
C SER A 42 9.74 -5.33 -7.59
N GLU A 43 11.02 -5.44 -7.96
CA GLU A 43 11.97 -4.33 -7.88
C GLU A 43 11.55 -3.14 -8.73
N GLU A 44 10.87 -3.38 -9.86
CA GLU A 44 10.34 -2.35 -10.74
C GLU A 44 9.29 -1.51 -10.00
N GLN A 45 8.31 -2.15 -9.34
CA GLN A 45 7.29 -1.46 -8.55
C GLN A 45 7.87 -0.69 -7.35
N ARG A 46 8.98 -1.17 -6.78
CA ARG A 46 9.73 -0.42 -5.75
C ARG A 46 10.37 0.86 -6.29
N GLN A 47 10.81 0.89 -7.54
CA GLN A 47 11.39 2.10 -8.15
C GLN A 47 10.35 3.20 -8.36
N TRP A 48 9.10 2.86 -8.67
CA TRP A 48 8.00 3.83 -8.81
C TRP A 48 7.58 4.51 -7.48
N MET A 49 8.05 3.99 -6.34
CA MET A 49 7.76 4.55 -5.01
C MET A 49 8.68 5.73 -4.66
N TYR A 50 9.86 5.85 -5.28
CA TYR A 50 10.83 6.94 -5.05
C TYR A 50 10.55 8.14 -5.95
#